data_AF-A0A504YU18-F1
#
_entry.id   AF-A0A504YU18-F1
#
_cell.length_a   1.000
_cell.length_b   1.000
_cell.length_c   1.000
_cell.angle_alpha   90.00
_cell.angle_beta   90.00
_cell.angle_gamma   90.00
#
_symmetry.space_group_name_H-M   'P 1'
#
loop_
_entity.id
_entity.type
_entity.pdbx_description
1 polymer ?
#
loop_
_entity_poly.entity_id
_entity_poly.type
_entity_poly.pdbx_seq_one_letter_code
_entity_poly.pdbx_strand_id
1 'polypeptide(L)'
;MCRIGDLGGHTSISVFPIDRYPLKSYSFGTKDPNYERDRSVPARFQRLQEDFEKYGMRRSVEGVLLVHEHNLPHVLLLQLGTFFKLPGGELHPGEEELEGLKRLLSEVSFSSDNFFLHQTGRVMQSISVSFMAHSIY
;
A
#
# COMPACT_ATOMS: atom_id res chain seq x y z
N MET A 1 26.55 -16.53 -2.39
CA MET A 1 26.25 -17.98 -2.45
C MET A 1 25.17 -18.28 -1.42
N CYS A 2 23.91 -18.38 -1.83
CA CYS A 2 22.84 -18.91 -0.98
C CYS A 2 22.45 -20.28 -1.54
N ARG A 3 22.73 -21.34 -0.78
CA ARG A 3 22.13 -22.66 -0.98
C ARG A 3 21.07 -22.83 0.10
N ILE A 4 19.81 -22.79 -0.31
CA ILE A 4 18.70 -23.27 0.52
C ILE A 4 18.29 -24.59 -0.14
N GLY A 5 18.48 -25.68 0.61
CA GLY A 5 18.20 -27.04 0.17
C GLY A 5 16.71 -27.27 -0.05
N ASP A 6 16.44 -28.19 -0.96
CA ASP A 6 15.15 -28.78 -1.28
C ASP A 6 14.28 -29.08 -0.05
N LEU A 7 13.04 -28.58 -0.06
CA LEU A 7 11.89 -29.27 0.50
C LEU A 7 10.74 -29.14 -0.50
N GLY A 8 10.27 -30.29 -0.97
CA GLY A 8 9.28 -30.43 -2.02
C GLY A 8 7.90 -29.89 -1.66
N GLY A 9 7.27 -29.27 -2.66
CA GLY A 9 5.94 -28.68 -2.63
C GLY A 9 5.92 -27.55 -3.64
N HIS A 10 5.17 -27.69 -4.73
CA HIS A 10 5.13 -26.73 -5.84
C HIS A 10 4.47 -25.41 -5.43
N THR A 11 5.19 -24.59 -4.67
CA THR A 11 5.12 -23.13 -4.77
C THR A 11 6.53 -22.72 -5.15
N SER A 12 6.74 -22.38 -6.43
CA SER A 12 8.02 -21.82 -6.86
C SER A 12 8.20 -20.48 -6.15
N ILE A 13 8.88 -20.49 -4.99
CA ILE A 13 9.33 -19.27 -4.33
C ILE A 13 10.46 -18.72 -5.20
N SER A 14 10.07 -17.92 -6.18
CA SER A 14 11.00 -17.15 -6.98
C SER A 14 11.58 -16.04 -6.11
N VAL A 15 12.80 -16.23 -5.63
CA VAL A 15 13.53 -15.19 -4.90
C VAL A 15 14.09 -14.21 -5.93
N PHE A 16 13.39 -13.09 -6.11
CA PHE A 16 13.89 -11.99 -6.93
C PHE A 16 14.67 -11.01 -6.06
N PRO A 17 15.93 -10.67 -6.41
CA PRO A 17 16.62 -9.58 -5.74
C PRO A 17 15.86 -8.27 -6.02
N ILE A 18 15.43 -7.59 -4.95
CA ILE A 18 14.77 -6.28 -5.03
C ILE A 18 15.74 -5.24 -4.50
N ASP A 19 16.10 -4.29 -5.35
CA ASP A 19 16.89 -3.13 -4.96
C ASP A 19 16.08 -2.26 -4.00
N ARG A 20 16.71 -1.88 -2.90
CA ARG A 20 16.12 -1.02 -1.88
C ARG A 20 16.99 0.21 -1.73
N TYR A 21 16.36 1.37 -1.62
CA TYR A 21 17.03 2.65 -1.44
C TYR A 21 16.82 3.19 -0.02
N PRO A 22 17.76 3.98 0.53
CA PRO A 22 17.64 4.54 1.86
C PRO A 22 16.38 5.40 2.00
N LEU A 23 15.74 5.39 3.18
CA LEU A 23 14.57 6.24 3.46
C LEU A 23 14.85 7.74 3.16
N LYS A 24 16.08 8.19 3.38
CA LYS A 24 16.53 9.58 3.11
C LYS A 24 16.52 9.96 1.62
N SER A 25 16.43 8.99 0.71
CA SER A 25 16.31 9.23 -0.74
C SER A 25 14.90 9.62 -1.18
N TYR A 26 13.93 9.59 -0.27
CA TYR A 26 12.53 9.93 -0.51
C TYR A 26 12.17 11.22 0.22
N SER A 27 11.41 12.11 -0.41
CA SER A 27 10.90 13.33 0.21
C SER A 27 9.39 13.27 0.42
N PHE A 28 8.95 13.75 1.59
CA PHE A 28 7.54 13.73 1.98
C PHE A 28 6.99 15.15 1.91
N GLY A 29 5.97 15.36 1.08
CA GLY A 29 5.29 16.64 0.91
C GLY A 29 3.87 16.60 1.46
N THR A 30 3.29 17.78 1.70
CA THR A 30 1.92 17.92 2.21
C THR A 30 0.99 18.45 1.13
N LYS A 31 -0.18 17.83 0.98
CA LYS A 31 -1.28 18.19 0.07
C LYS A 31 -2.58 18.35 0.87
N ASP A 32 -3.60 18.93 0.24
CA ASP A 32 -4.93 19.13 0.82
C ASP A 32 -5.57 17.82 1.31
N PRO A 33 -6.30 17.80 2.44
CA PRO A 33 -6.87 16.58 3.01
C PRO A 33 -7.73 15.76 2.04
N ASN A 34 -7.55 14.43 2.05
CA ASN A 34 -8.37 13.49 1.27
C ASN A 34 -9.29 12.77 2.24
N TYR A 35 -10.54 13.21 2.24
CA TYR A 35 -11.59 12.68 3.09
C TYR A 35 -11.99 11.29 2.63
N GLU A 36 -12.24 10.39 3.59
CA GLU A 36 -12.85 9.10 3.25
C GLU A 36 -14.21 9.33 2.58
N ARG A 37 -14.55 8.47 1.62
CA ARG A 37 -15.80 8.59 0.85
C ARG A 37 -17.03 8.50 1.74
N ASP A 38 -16.96 7.78 2.87
CA ASP A 38 -18.08 7.63 3.81
C ASP A 38 -17.88 8.44 5.07
N ARG A 39 -18.93 9.15 5.46
CA ARG A 39 -18.98 9.91 6.72
C ARG A 39 -19.25 9.02 7.93
N SER A 40 -19.72 7.79 7.73
CA SER A 40 -20.08 6.87 8.81
C SER A 40 -20.00 5.41 8.38
N VAL A 41 -19.84 4.53 9.37
CA VAL A 41 -19.79 3.07 9.17
C VAL A 41 -21.10 2.53 8.54
N PRO A 42 -22.31 2.94 8.96
CA PRO A 42 -23.54 2.47 8.32
C PRO A 42 -23.63 2.87 6.84
N ALA A 43 -23.27 4.10 6.47
CA ALA A 43 -23.26 4.55 5.08
C ALA A 43 -22.30 3.71 4.22
N ARG A 44 -21.14 3.36 4.79
CA ARG A 44 -20.19 2.44 4.15
C ARG A 44 -20.79 1.06 3.89
N PHE A 45 -21.46 0.47 4.87
CA PHE A 45 -22.11 -0.83 4.72
C PHE A 45 -23.23 -0.82 3.69
N GLN A 46 -24.07 0.22 3.69
CA GLN A 46 -25.14 0.38 2.71
C GLN A 46 -24.56 0.45 1.28
N ARG A 47 -23.55 1.28 1.04
CA ARG A 47 -22.91 1.34 -0.29
C ARG A 47 -22.30 0.00 -0.69
N LEU A 48 -21.63 -0.70 0.24
CA LEU A 48 -21.06 -2.02 -0.05
C LEU A 48 -22.13 -3.02 -0.49
N GLN A 49 -23.33 -2.96 0.09
CA GLN A 49 -24.45 -3.79 -0.33
C GLN A 49 -24.97 -3.40 -1.72
N GLU A 50 -25.20 -2.12 -1.96
CA GLU A 50 -25.66 -1.60 -3.27
C GLU A 50 -24.66 -1.90 -4.40
N ASP A 51 -23.36 -1.72 -4.14
CA ASP A 51 -22.29 -2.06 -5.08
C ASP A 51 -22.23 -3.56 -5.36
N PHE A 52 -22.47 -4.41 -4.35
CA PHE A 52 -22.50 -5.85 -4.52
C PHE A 52 -23.68 -6.32 -5.37
N GLU A 53 -24.86 -5.75 -5.15
CA GLU A 53 -26.04 -6.06 -5.94
C GLU A 53 -25.88 -5.63 -7.41
N LYS A 54 -25.15 -4.54 -7.67
CA LYS A 54 -24.99 -3.98 -9.02
C LYS A 54 -23.80 -4.54 -9.80
N TYR A 55 -22.66 -4.72 -9.16
CA TYR A 55 -21.39 -5.07 -9.81
C TYR A 55 -20.79 -6.38 -9.31
N GLY A 56 -21.38 -7.01 -8.30
CA GLY A 56 -20.87 -8.24 -7.69
C GLY A 56 -19.71 -7.98 -6.73
N MET A 57 -18.75 -8.92 -6.70
CA MET A 57 -17.64 -8.85 -5.74
C MET A 57 -16.75 -7.63 -5.98
N ARG A 58 -16.56 -6.84 -4.93
CA ARG A 58 -15.65 -5.70 -4.91
C ARG A 58 -14.20 -6.19 -5.06
N ARG A 59 -13.46 -5.55 -5.98
CA ARG A 59 -12.03 -5.81 -6.21
C ARG A 59 -11.20 -4.63 -5.69
N SER A 60 -10.09 -4.93 -5.02
CA SER A 60 -9.18 -3.93 -4.47
C SER A 60 -7.74 -4.38 -4.61
N VAL A 61 -6.84 -3.41 -4.78
CA VAL A 61 -5.39 -3.63 -4.91
C VAL A 61 -4.66 -2.72 -3.93
N GLU A 62 -3.57 -3.23 -3.38
CA GLU A 62 -2.71 -2.52 -2.43
C GLU A 62 -1.25 -2.67 -2.84
N GLY A 63 -0.50 -1.58 -2.76
CA GLY A 63 0.92 -1.53 -3.07
C GLY A 63 1.76 -1.56 -1.80
N VAL A 64 2.76 -2.45 -1.76
CA VAL A 64 3.75 -2.48 -0.69
C VAL A 64 5.01 -1.77 -1.17
N LEU A 65 5.33 -0.63 -0.56
CA LEU A 65 6.55 0.11 -0.86
C LEU A 65 7.60 -0.19 0.21
N LEU A 66 8.78 -0.62 -0.25
CA LEU A 66 9.89 -1.02 0.59
C LEU A 66 11.03 -0.02 0.51
N VAL A 67 11.53 0.39 1.67
CA VAL A 67 12.75 1.18 1.82
C VAL A 67 13.63 0.53 2.87
N HIS A 68 14.85 1.03 3.03
CA HIS A 68 15.68 0.63 4.17
C HIS A 68 16.19 1.81 4.96
N GLU A 69 16.31 1.60 6.27
CA GLU A 69 16.98 2.50 7.18
C GLU A 69 17.87 1.66 8.10
N HIS A 70 19.14 2.04 8.28
CA HIS A 70 20.10 1.26 9.08
C HIS A 70 20.16 -0.24 8.73
N ASN A 71 20.04 -0.58 7.44
CA ASN A 71 19.98 -1.95 6.90
C ASN A 71 18.76 -2.79 7.33
N LEU A 72 17.75 -2.15 7.92
CA LEU A 72 16.47 -2.78 8.25
C LEU A 72 15.44 -2.45 7.16
N PRO A 73 14.66 -3.44 6.68
CA PRO A 73 13.55 -3.19 5.76
C PRO A 73 12.40 -2.48 6.48
N HIS A 74 11.90 -1.44 5.85
CA HIS A 74 10.74 -0.68 6.31
C HIS A 74 9.67 -0.69 5.23
N VAL A 75 8.40 -0.78 5.66
CA VAL A 75 7.23 -0.62 4.79
C VAL A 75 6.68 0.78 4.96
N LEU A 76 6.37 1.44 3.85
CA LEU A 76 5.72 2.76 3.88
C LEU A 76 4.20 2.59 4.00
N LEU A 77 3.61 3.24 5.01
CA LEU A 77 2.19 3.18 5.30
C LEU A 77 1.59 4.57 5.42
N LEU A 78 0.32 4.69 5.02
CA LEU A 78 -0.47 5.90 5.19
C LEU A 78 -1.05 5.91 6.60
N GLN A 79 -0.72 6.92 7.40
CA GLN A 79 -1.32 7.11 8.72
C GLN A 79 -2.58 7.99 8.62
N LEU A 80 -3.71 7.44 9.09
CA LEU A 80 -5.00 8.13 9.23
C LEU A 80 -5.38 8.15 10.72
N GLY A 81 -4.98 9.21 11.43
CA GLY A 81 -5.16 9.27 12.89
C GLY A 81 -4.41 8.13 13.59
N THR A 82 -5.15 7.19 14.18
CA THR A 82 -4.62 5.99 14.85
C THR A 82 -4.51 4.76 13.94
N PHE A 83 -4.95 4.84 12.69
CA PHE A 83 -4.96 3.73 11.75
C PHE A 83 -3.82 3.83 10.73
N PHE A 84 -3.35 2.68 10.28
CA PHE A 84 -2.37 2.56 9.21
C PHE A 84 -2.98 1.78 8.05
N LYS A 85 -2.74 2.25 6.82
CA LYS A 85 -3.21 1.59 5.59
C LYS A 85 -2.09 1.51 4.57
N LEU A 86 -2.10 0.46 3.76
CA LEU A 86 -1.29 0.42 2.55
C LEU A 86 -1.86 1.40 1.52
N PRO A 87 -1.00 2.02 0.68
CA PRO A 87 -1.47 2.80 -0.45
C PRO A 87 -2.12 1.88 -1.49
N GLY A 88 -3.31 2.25 -1.95
CA GLY A 88 -4.14 1.40 -2.77
C GLY A 88 -5.60 1.80 -2.66
N GLY A 89 -6.49 0.93 -3.11
CA GLY A 89 -7.91 1.22 -3.14
C GLY A 89 -8.70 0.27 -4.01
N GLU A 90 -9.88 0.74 -4.40
CA GLU A 90 -10.85 -0.03 -5.16
C GLU A 90 -10.59 0.09 -6.66
N LEU A 91 -10.74 -1.03 -7.36
CA LEU A 91 -10.73 -1.08 -8.81
C LEU A 91 -12.12 -0.74 -9.36
N HIS A 92 -12.13 -0.11 -10.53
CA HIS A 92 -13.36 0.04 -11.30
C HIS A 92 -13.82 -1.31 -11.87
N PRO A 93 -15.12 -1.47 -12.19
CA PRO A 93 -15.62 -2.66 -12.87
C PRO A 93 -14.87 -2.87 -14.19
N GLY A 94 -14.32 -4.07 -14.39
CA GLY A 94 -13.53 -4.41 -15.59
C GLY A 94 -12.11 -3.83 -15.66
N GLU A 95 -11.69 -3.01 -14.69
CA GLU A 95 -10.31 -2.48 -14.65
C GLU A 95 -9.30 -3.60 -14.35
N GLU A 96 -8.14 -3.55 -15.00
CA GLU A 96 -7.01 -4.44 -14.73
C GLU A 96 -6.32 -4.06 -13.42
N GLU A 97 -5.88 -5.05 -12.65
CA GLU A 97 -5.25 -4.85 -11.35
C GLU A 97 -3.99 -3.98 -11.41
N LEU A 98 -3.14 -4.19 -12.42
CA LEU A 98 -1.89 -3.44 -12.56
C LEU A 98 -2.14 -1.98 -12.94
N GLU A 99 -3.05 -1.72 -13.88
CA GLU A 99 -3.40 -0.36 -14.29
C GLU A 99 -4.11 0.40 -13.16
N GLY A 100 -5.05 -0.26 -12.48
CA GLY A 100 -5.73 0.32 -11.35
C GLY A 100 -4.78 0.63 -10.19
N LEU A 101 -3.82 -0.24 -9.90
CA LEU A 101 -2.80 0.03 -8.88
C LEU A 101 -1.95 1.26 -9.27
N LYS A 102 -1.51 1.37 -10.52
CA LYS A 102 -0.76 2.55 -11.00
C LYS A 102 -1.58 3.82 -10.82
N ARG A 103 -2.85 3.82 -11.24
CA ARG A 103 -3.78 4.95 -11.06
C ARG A 103 -3.93 5.33 -9.58
N LEU A 104 -4.18 4.36 -8.71
CA LEU A 104 -4.36 4.57 -7.28
C LEU A 104 -3.10 5.12 -6.61
N LEU A 105 -1.91 4.64 -6.99
CA LEU A 105 -0.64 5.21 -6.53
C LEU A 105 -0.46 6.65 -7.07
N SER A 106 -0.77 6.92 -8.33
CA SER A 106 -0.72 8.28 -8.87
C SER A 106 -1.69 9.24 -8.16
N GLU A 107 -2.87 8.79 -7.72
CA GLU A 107 -3.80 9.59 -6.91
C GLU A 107 -3.21 9.93 -5.52
N VAL A 108 -2.48 8.99 -4.92
CA VAL A 108 -1.68 9.21 -3.70
C VAL A 108 -0.45 10.09 -3.97
N SER A 109 -0.27 10.56 -5.21
CA SER A 109 0.77 11.48 -5.69
C SER A 109 2.19 10.92 -5.57
N PHE A 110 2.37 9.65 -5.96
CA PHE A 110 3.70 9.10 -6.28
C PHE A 110 4.14 9.64 -7.66
N SER A 111 4.98 10.68 -7.72
CA SER A 111 5.58 11.20 -8.96
C SER A 111 7.03 10.77 -9.11
N SER A 112 7.44 10.44 -10.35
CA SER A 112 8.82 10.06 -10.71
C SER A 112 9.76 11.28 -10.86
N ASP A 113 9.20 12.45 -11.15
CA ASP A 113 9.97 13.69 -11.38
C ASP A 113 10.09 14.49 -10.09
N ASN A 114 11.22 14.30 -9.42
CA ASN A 114 11.45 14.58 -8.00
C ASN A 114 10.50 13.75 -7.11
N PHE A 115 11.10 12.93 -6.25
CA PHE A 115 10.46 11.92 -5.41
C PHE A 115 9.60 12.53 -4.27
N PHE A 116 8.75 13.49 -4.61
CA PHE A 116 7.79 14.15 -3.73
C PHE A 116 6.57 13.28 -3.58
N LEU A 117 6.42 12.70 -2.40
CA LEU A 117 5.21 12.01 -1.99
C LEU A 117 4.24 13.05 -1.43
N HIS A 118 3.43 13.64 -2.30
CA HIS A 118 2.57 14.76 -1.96
C HIS A 118 1.26 14.24 -1.36
N GLN A 119 1.15 14.15 -0.02
CA GLN A 119 -0.02 13.52 0.59
C GLN A 119 -0.99 14.45 1.30
N THR A 120 -2.24 14.13 1.07
CA THR A 120 -3.47 14.76 1.51
C THR A 120 -3.76 14.52 3.01
N GLY A 121 -3.23 15.35 3.92
CA GLY A 121 -3.54 15.28 5.36
C GLY A 121 -3.24 13.95 6.08
N ARG A 122 -2.39 13.10 5.49
CA ARG A 122 -1.96 11.79 6.02
C ARG A 122 -0.44 11.81 6.11
N VAL A 123 0.12 11.34 7.21
CA VAL A 123 1.59 11.26 7.36
C VAL A 123 2.02 9.89 6.87
N MET A 124 2.95 9.84 5.92
CA MET A 124 3.53 8.55 5.56
C MET A 124 4.56 8.15 6.61
N GLN A 125 4.34 7.00 7.23
CA GLN A 125 5.18 6.47 8.29
C GLN A 125 5.91 5.24 7.75
N SER A 126 7.22 5.19 7.98
CA SER A 126 7.97 3.96 7.78
C SER A 126 7.88 3.12 9.05
N ILE A 127 7.35 1.91 8.94
CA ILE A 127 7.35 0.97 10.06
C ILE A 127 8.33 -0.15 9.73
N SER A 128 9.25 -0.42 10.66
CA SER A 128 10.18 -1.53 10.52
C SER A 128 9.41 -2.84 10.50
N VAL A 129 9.72 -3.73 9.55
CA VAL A 129 9.05 -5.04 9.42
C VAL A 129 9.24 -5.87 10.69
N SER A 130 10.37 -5.72 11.38
CA SER A 130 10.62 -6.35 12.67
C SER A 130 9.63 -5.88 13.74
N PHE A 131 9.19 -4.62 13.71
CA PHE A 131 8.22 -4.09 14.66
C PHE A 131 6.79 -4.56 14.34
N MET A 132 6.43 -4.65 13.05
CA MET A 132 5.15 -5.21 12.63
C MET A 132 4.94 -6.64 13.12
N ALA A 133 5.96 -7.49 13.01
CA ALA A 133 5.87 -8.87 13.50
C ALA A 133 5.49 -8.92 14.99
N HIS A 134 6.04 -8.03 15.82
CA HIS A 134 5.74 -8.00 17.25
C HIS A 134 4.36 -7.43 17.60
N SER A 135 3.72 -6.63 16.72
CA SER A 135 2.35 -6.14 16.95
C SER A 135 1.25 -7.08 16.44
N ILE A 136 1.59 -8.12 15.68
CA ILE A 136 0.63 -9.07 15.12
C ILE A 136 0.55 -10.37 15.96
N TYR A 137 1.47 -10.57 16.92
CA TYR A 137 1.44 -11.67 17.89
C TYR A 137 0.96 -11.22 19.27
#